data_AF-A0A2E2TYX4-F1
#
_entry.id   AF-A0A2E2TYX4-F1
#
_cell.length_a   1.000
_cell.length_b   1.000
_cell.length_c   1.000
_cell.angle_alpha   90.00
_cell.angle_beta   90.00
_cell.angle_gamma   90.00
#
_symmetry.space_group_name_H-M   'P 1'
#
loop_
_entity.id
_entity.type
_entity.pdbx_description
1 polymer ?
#
loop_
_entity_poly.entity_id
_entity_poly.type
_entity_poly.pdbx_seq_one_letter_code
_entity_poly.pdbx_strand_id
1 'polypeptide(L)'
;MIYQDFCSKLKYGLALSVLLFPLKGIAMNIDLSLPLSDEQVEVLTDASERELGKSGGGFFFQNNIRNPHYLFIGHIDPQPNGAGFVSAWISIDTQWISDNTFVKIDVEPAPGDDFQYQVILQPEGVDKEISYIASFNPSNQKHLYQFSVNDFIPNYRGRVLTDVPKLKGNRLKKVGVRVVGRLGDDTFQKGPFALKLYQISVE
;
A
#
# COMPACT_ATOMS: atom_id res chain seq x y z
N MET A 1 -4.75 36.35 52.60
CA MET A 1 -5.94 37.21 52.47
C MET A 1 -5.82 38.04 51.20
N ILE A 2 -6.34 37.56 50.07
CA ILE A 2 -6.88 38.25 48.88
C ILE A 2 -7.79 37.18 48.24
N TYR A 3 -9.12 37.25 48.37
CA TYR A 3 -10.14 37.98 47.58
C TYR A 3 -10.52 37.32 46.24
N GLN A 4 -11.84 37.23 46.05
CA GLN A 4 -12.67 36.96 44.86
C GLN A 4 -13.33 35.56 44.80
N ASP A 5 -14.63 35.41 45.10
CA ASP A 5 -15.84 35.91 44.37
C ASP A 5 -16.05 35.19 43.02
N PHE A 6 -17.24 34.72 42.63
CA PHE A 6 -18.53 34.63 43.30
C PHE A 6 -19.42 33.64 42.52
N CYS A 7 -20.36 33.07 43.27
CA CYS A 7 -21.45 32.18 42.92
C CYS A 7 -22.16 32.32 41.56
N SER A 8 -22.45 31.14 41.00
CA SER A 8 -23.77 30.63 40.60
C SER A 8 -24.65 31.42 39.63
N LYS A 9 -25.05 30.75 38.54
CA LYS A 9 -26.46 30.50 38.21
C LYS A 9 -26.57 29.41 37.14
N LEU A 10 -26.98 28.22 37.57
CA LEU A 10 -27.61 27.23 36.71
C LEU A 10 -28.94 27.77 36.23
N LYS A 11 -29.20 27.65 34.92
CA LYS A 11 -30.44 27.15 34.30
C LYS A 11 -30.47 27.64 32.85
N TYR A 12 -30.08 26.79 31.91
CA TYR A 12 -30.81 26.47 30.69
C TYR A 12 -30.09 25.27 30.07
N GLY A 13 -30.80 24.16 29.96
CA GLY A 13 -30.29 22.93 29.38
C GLY A 13 -29.98 23.13 27.90
N LEU A 14 -28.71 23.09 27.55
CA LEU A 14 -28.26 22.60 26.26
C LEU A 14 -27.68 21.22 26.53
N ALA A 15 -28.45 20.19 26.21
CA ALA A 15 -27.87 18.89 25.95
C ALA A 15 -26.87 19.11 24.81
N LEU A 16 -25.58 19.12 25.16
CA LEU A 16 -24.50 19.09 24.19
C LEU A 16 -24.54 17.69 23.58
N SER A 17 -25.41 17.50 22.59
CA SER A 17 -25.32 16.37 21.69
C SER A 17 -24.00 16.54 20.96
N VAL A 18 -22.95 15.91 21.50
CA VAL A 18 -21.75 15.61 20.73
C VAL A 18 -22.22 14.67 19.64
N LEU A 19 -22.65 15.25 18.53
CA LEU A 19 -22.72 14.55 17.26
C LEU A 19 -21.28 14.17 16.94
N LEU A 20 -20.91 12.96 17.35
CA LEU A 20 -19.82 12.19 16.77
C LEU A 20 -20.18 11.97 15.31
N PHE A 21 -19.98 12.99 14.49
CA PHE A 21 -19.82 12.78 13.07
C PHE A 21 -18.58 11.89 12.93
N PRO A 22 -18.66 10.75 12.21
CA PRO A 22 -17.45 10.05 11.85
C PRO A 22 -16.59 11.06 11.09
N LEU A 23 -15.41 11.37 11.64
CA LEU A 23 -14.38 12.13 10.92
C LEU A 23 -14.28 11.48 9.54
N LYS A 24 -14.68 12.21 8.49
CA LYS A 24 -14.31 11.84 7.12
C LYS A 24 -12.81 11.60 7.17
N GLY A 25 -12.38 10.37 6.89
CA GLY A 25 -10.96 10.04 6.83
C GLY A 25 -10.28 11.06 5.93
N ILE A 26 -9.26 11.74 6.46
CA ILE A 26 -8.46 12.66 5.66
C ILE A 26 -7.84 11.80 4.55
N ALA A 27 -7.99 12.19 3.29
CA ALA A 27 -7.35 11.49 2.18
C ALA A 27 -5.85 11.40 2.45
N MET A 28 -5.31 10.18 2.41
CA MET A 28 -3.88 9.97 2.55
C MET A 28 -3.22 10.06 1.17
N ASN A 29 -2.15 10.83 1.07
CA ASN A 29 -1.39 11.01 -0.16
C ASN A 29 0.10 10.91 0.15
N ILE A 30 0.75 9.91 -0.45
CA ILE A 30 2.19 9.69 -0.41
C ILE A 30 2.75 10.23 -1.72
N ASP A 31 3.36 11.41 -1.63
CA ASP A 31 4.09 12.01 -2.74
C ASP A 31 5.48 11.35 -2.86
N LEU A 32 5.63 10.46 -3.84
CA LEU A 32 6.89 9.75 -4.11
C LEU A 32 7.85 10.57 -4.99
N SER A 33 7.52 11.84 -5.24
CA SER A 33 8.47 12.83 -5.73
C SER A 33 9.36 13.40 -4.61
N LEU A 34 9.03 13.09 -3.35
CA LEU A 34 9.81 13.41 -2.15
C LEU A 34 10.44 12.14 -1.56
N PRO A 35 11.64 12.23 -0.97
CA PRO A 35 12.24 11.10 -0.29
C PRO A 35 11.43 10.74 0.97
N LEU A 36 11.14 9.45 1.12
CA LEU A 36 10.63 8.83 2.34
C LEU A 36 11.79 8.57 3.31
N SER A 37 11.50 8.48 4.60
CA SER A 37 12.50 8.04 5.57
C SER A 37 12.80 6.55 5.44
N ASP A 38 14.00 6.14 5.83
CA ASP A 38 14.41 4.72 5.78
C ASP A 38 13.52 3.81 6.63
N GLU A 39 12.91 4.35 7.70
CA GLU A 39 11.98 3.61 8.57
C GLU A 39 10.59 3.39 7.92
N GLN A 40 10.24 4.20 6.91
CA GLN A 40 8.97 4.06 6.21
C GLN A 40 9.01 2.95 5.16
N VAL A 41 10.17 2.64 4.60
CA VAL A 41 10.30 1.72 3.47
C VAL A 41 10.81 0.36 3.92
N GLU A 42 10.12 -0.69 3.50
CA GLU A 42 10.55 -2.07 3.71
C GLU A 42 10.51 -2.81 2.37
N VAL A 43 11.64 -3.39 1.97
CA VAL A 43 11.73 -4.24 0.77
C VAL A 43 11.82 -5.69 1.21
N LEU A 44 10.88 -6.52 0.74
CA LEU A 44 10.85 -7.96 1.00
C LEU A 44 10.99 -8.72 -0.31
N THR A 45 11.86 -9.72 -0.33
CA THR A 45 12.06 -10.61 -1.48
C THR A 45 11.91 -12.06 -1.04
N ASP A 46 11.69 -12.97 -2.00
CA ASP A 46 11.76 -14.39 -1.66
C ASP A 46 13.15 -14.79 -1.14
N ALA A 47 14.23 -14.13 -1.59
CA ALA A 47 15.59 -14.36 -1.10
C ALA A 47 15.83 -13.84 0.33
N SER A 48 15.12 -12.79 0.78
CA SER A 48 15.18 -12.33 2.18
C SER A 48 14.31 -13.18 3.10
N GLU A 49 13.22 -13.76 2.58
CA GLU A 49 12.23 -14.51 3.36
C GLU A 49 12.39 -16.04 3.28
N ARG A 50 13.27 -16.55 2.39
CA ARG A 50 13.44 -17.99 2.16
C ARG A 50 14.90 -18.34 1.90
N GLU A 51 15.34 -19.48 2.43
CA GLU A 51 16.70 -19.99 2.28
C GLU A 51 17.14 -20.21 0.82
N LEU A 52 16.19 -20.46 -0.10
CA LEU A 52 16.45 -20.76 -1.51
C LEU A 52 15.88 -19.71 -2.47
N GLY A 53 15.46 -18.54 -2.00
CA GLY A 53 14.90 -17.51 -2.87
C GLY A 53 15.94 -16.96 -3.86
N LYS A 54 15.49 -16.70 -5.10
CA LYS A 54 16.37 -16.23 -6.18
C LYS A 54 15.96 -14.89 -6.77
N SER A 55 14.79 -14.39 -6.39
CA SER A 55 14.33 -13.06 -6.80
C SER A 55 14.91 -11.99 -5.88
N GLY A 56 15.18 -10.82 -6.44
CA GLY A 56 15.83 -9.73 -5.72
C GLY A 56 15.45 -8.39 -6.33
N GLY A 57 15.48 -7.34 -5.53
CA GLY A 57 15.21 -6.00 -6.01
C GLY A 57 15.30 -4.97 -4.90
N GLY A 58 14.89 -3.76 -5.22
CA GLY A 58 14.94 -2.63 -4.31
C GLY A 58 13.97 -1.53 -4.70
N PHE A 59 13.89 -0.55 -3.81
CA PHE A 59 13.01 0.60 -3.93
C PHE A 59 13.80 1.86 -3.59
N PHE A 60 14.11 2.67 -4.60
CA PHE A 60 15.11 3.74 -4.48
C PHE A 60 14.54 5.08 -4.91
N PHE A 61 14.76 6.13 -4.11
CA PHE A 61 14.45 7.48 -4.54
C PHE A 61 15.41 7.93 -5.64
N GLN A 62 14.87 8.37 -6.77
CA GLN A 62 15.62 8.97 -7.86
C GLN A 62 15.32 10.46 -7.94
N ASN A 63 16.28 11.26 -7.47
CA ASN A 63 16.20 12.72 -7.53
C ASN A 63 16.52 13.25 -8.95
N ASN A 64 15.63 12.96 -9.91
CA ASN A 64 15.71 13.54 -11.24
C ASN A 64 15.12 14.95 -11.22
N ILE A 65 15.91 15.96 -11.59
CA ILE A 65 15.55 17.39 -11.55
C ILE A 65 14.16 17.70 -12.15
N ARG A 66 13.74 16.96 -13.18
CA ARG A 66 12.47 17.21 -13.87
C ARG A 66 11.36 16.24 -13.51
N ASN A 67 11.70 15.10 -12.92
CA ASN A 67 10.75 14.03 -12.70
C ASN A 67 11.19 13.15 -11.53
N PRO A 68 11.25 13.67 -10.29
CA PRO A 68 11.65 12.88 -9.15
C PRO A 68 10.58 11.81 -8.87
N HIS A 69 11.04 10.61 -8.55
CA HIS A 69 10.20 9.43 -8.36
C HIS A 69 10.92 8.38 -7.53
N TYR A 70 10.19 7.39 -7.06
CA TYR A 70 10.78 6.15 -6.60
C TYR A 70 10.88 5.14 -7.74
N LEU A 71 12.02 4.45 -7.83
CA LEU A 71 12.23 3.35 -8.76
C LEU A 71 12.14 2.01 -8.00
N PHE A 72 11.11 1.24 -8.33
CA PHE A 72 10.96 -0.15 -7.93
C PHE A 72 11.57 -1.04 -9.01
N ILE A 73 12.72 -1.65 -8.74
CA ILE A 73 13.53 -2.35 -9.74
C ILE A 73 14.10 -3.64 -9.19
N GLY A 74 14.25 -4.65 -10.04
CA GLY A 74 14.86 -5.90 -9.64
C GLY A 74 14.82 -6.96 -10.74
N HIS A 75 14.88 -8.21 -10.28
CA HIS A 75 14.79 -9.40 -11.11
C HIS A 75 13.92 -10.44 -10.41
N ILE A 76 13.06 -11.10 -11.18
CA ILE A 76 12.27 -12.23 -10.74
C ILE A 76 12.84 -13.51 -11.37
N ASP A 77 13.25 -14.45 -10.52
CA ASP A 77 13.67 -15.80 -10.91
C ASP A 77 12.85 -16.81 -10.10
N PRO A 78 11.66 -17.21 -10.60
CA PRO A 78 10.80 -18.10 -9.85
C PRO A 78 11.41 -19.49 -9.73
N GLN A 79 11.23 -20.11 -8.58
CA GLN A 79 11.45 -21.54 -8.39
C GLN A 79 10.52 -22.36 -9.29
N PRO A 80 10.80 -23.65 -9.53
CA PRO A 80 9.94 -24.51 -10.36
C PRO A 80 8.48 -24.60 -9.89
N ASN A 81 8.21 -24.38 -8.60
CA ASN A 81 6.84 -24.34 -8.05
C ASN A 81 6.16 -22.96 -8.19
N GLY A 82 6.84 -21.99 -8.81
CA GLY A 82 6.39 -20.61 -9.01
C GLY A 82 6.67 -19.65 -7.86
N ALA A 83 7.32 -20.12 -6.79
CA ALA A 83 7.74 -19.26 -5.70
C ALA A 83 8.78 -18.23 -6.18
N GLY A 84 8.43 -16.95 -6.09
CA GLY A 84 9.33 -15.83 -6.35
C GLY A 84 8.57 -14.52 -6.19
N PHE A 85 9.15 -13.52 -5.54
CA PHE A 85 8.53 -12.20 -5.42
C PHE A 85 9.55 -11.14 -5.02
N VAL A 86 9.17 -9.89 -5.30
CA VAL A 86 9.79 -8.69 -4.73
C VAL A 86 8.64 -7.75 -4.35
N SER A 87 8.68 -7.19 -3.14
CA SER A 87 7.69 -6.22 -2.62
C SER A 87 8.40 -5.00 -2.07
N ALA A 88 7.84 -3.82 -2.29
CA ALA A 88 8.19 -2.59 -1.60
C ALA A 88 6.97 -2.11 -0.81
N TRP A 89 7.10 -2.10 0.50
CA TRP A 89 6.09 -1.62 1.45
C TRP A 89 6.45 -0.23 1.95
N ILE A 90 5.43 0.60 2.12
CA ILE A 90 5.51 1.93 2.71
C ILE A 90 4.58 1.93 3.93
N SER A 91 5.18 2.15 5.10
CA SER A 91 4.45 2.37 6.34
C SER A 91 3.81 3.76 6.31
N ILE A 92 2.54 3.82 6.69
CA ILE A 92 1.72 5.02 6.65
C ILE A 92 1.14 5.30 8.03
N ASP A 93 0.78 6.56 8.26
CA ASP A 93 -0.14 6.89 9.34
C ASP A 93 -1.47 6.19 9.11
N THR A 94 -2.06 5.76 10.21
CA THR A 94 -3.20 4.86 10.18
C THR A 94 -4.41 5.48 9.48
N GLN A 95 -4.84 4.90 8.35
CA GLN A 95 -5.94 5.42 7.53
C GLN A 95 -7.21 4.59 7.66
N TRP A 96 -8.35 5.23 7.93
CA TRP A 96 -9.64 4.52 7.98
C TRP A 96 -10.14 4.16 6.58
N ILE A 97 -10.54 2.90 6.39
CA ILE A 97 -11.07 2.40 5.12
C ILE A 97 -12.60 2.26 5.17
N SER A 98 -13.27 2.91 4.23
CA SER A 98 -14.72 2.84 4.01
C SER A 98 -15.06 2.12 2.70
N ASP A 99 -16.35 1.86 2.44
CA ASP A 99 -16.80 1.24 1.18
C ASP A 99 -16.50 2.10 -0.06
N ASN A 100 -16.43 3.42 0.13
CA ASN A 100 -16.18 4.38 -0.95
C ASN A 100 -14.71 4.74 -1.09
N THR A 101 -13.84 4.04 -0.35
CA THR A 101 -12.40 4.30 -0.39
C THR A 101 -11.79 3.71 -1.67
N PHE A 102 -11.01 4.53 -2.34
CA PHE A 102 -10.20 4.18 -3.50
C PHE A 102 -8.73 4.24 -3.16
N VAL A 103 -7.97 3.31 -3.71
CA VAL A 103 -6.51 3.35 -3.74
C VAL A 103 -6.09 3.74 -5.15
N LYS A 104 -5.25 4.76 -5.26
CA LYS A 104 -4.71 5.22 -6.54
C LYS A 104 -3.19 5.12 -6.53
N ILE A 105 -2.63 4.71 -7.66
CA ILE A 105 -1.18 4.62 -7.87
C ILE A 105 -0.82 5.22 -9.24
N ASP A 106 0.10 6.17 -9.24
CA ASP A 106 0.61 6.82 -10.46
C ASP A 106 1.99 6.23 -10.80
N VAL A 107 2.07 5.54 -11.94
CA VAL A 107 3.25 4.73 -12.31
C VAL A 107 3.63 4.84 -13.78
N GLU A 108 4.90 4.57 -14.08
CA GLU A 108 5.43 4.44 -15.44
C GLU A 108 6.43 3.26 -15.50
N PRO A 109 6.20 2.22 -16.31
CA PRO A 109 7.15 1.12 -16.47
C PRO A 109 8.35 1.55 -17.31
N ALA A 110 9.48 0.87 -17.13
CA ALA A 110 10.62 1.01 -18.03
C ALA A 110 10.25 0.50 -19.44
N PRO A 111 10.87 1.04 -20.51
CA PRO A 111 10.64 0.54 -21.85
C PRO A 111 10.90 -0.97 -21.96
N GLY A 112 9.91 -1.72 -22.45
CA GLY A 112 10.00 -3.17 -22.62
C GLY A 112 9.73 -3.99 -21.36
N ASP A 113 9.35 -3.36 -20.24
CA ASP A 113 8.82 -4.06 -19.08
C ASP A 113 7.35 -4.43 -19.31
N ASP A 114 7.08 -5.73 -19.32
CA ASP A 114 5.77 -6.34 -19.52
C ASP A 114 5.25 -7.07 -18.27
N PHE A 115 5.85 -6.83 -17.10
CA PHE A 115 5.41 -7.45 -15.86
C PHE A 115 4.02 -6.93 -15.45
N GLN A 116 3.20 -7.83 -14.95
CA GLN A 116 2.06 -7.52 -14.11
C GLN A 116 2.52 -7.23 -12.69
N TYR A 117 2.00 -6.13 -12.16
CA TYR A 117 2.27 -5.64 -10.81
C TYR A 117 1.03 -5.77 -9.93
N GLN A 118 1.26 -5.68 -8.64
CA GLN A 118 0.24 -5.75 -7.60
C GLN A 118 0.34 -4.54 -6.71
N VAL A 119 -0.79 -3.86 -6.46
CA VAL A 119 -0.92 -2.98 -5.30
C VAL A 119 -1.27 -3.86 -4.11
N ILE A 120 -0.52 -3.68 -3.03
CA ILE A 120 -0.65 -4.49 -1.82
C ILE A 120 -1.00 -3.61 -0.63
N LEU A 121 -1.92 -4.08 0.20
CA LEU A 121 -2.41 -3.39 1.39
C LEU A 121 -2.24 -4.29 2.61
N GLN A 122 -1.85 -3.70 3.74
CA GLN A 122 -1.81 -4.36 5.03
C GLN A 122 -2.60 -3.56 6.08
N PRO A 123 -3.76 -4.08 6.53
CA PRO A 123 -4.50 -3.49 7.63
C PRO A 123 -3.81 -3.68 8.98
N GLU A 124 -4.17 -2.83 9.93
CA GLU A 124 -3.86 -2.96 11.35
C GLU A 124 -4.56 -4.21 11.93
N GLY A 125 -3.91 -4.86 12.90
CA GLY A 125 -4.47 -6.02 13.59
C GLY A 125 -4.56 -7.31 12.76
N VAL A 126 -4.03 -7.31 11.52
CA VAL A 126 -3.93 -8.50 10.67
C VAL A 126 -2.49 -9.02 10.70
N ASP A 127 -2.32 -10.35 10.62
CA ASP A 127 -1.01 -10.99 10.51
C ASP A 127 -0.16 -10.35 9.40
N LYS A 128 1.12 -10.09 9.68
CA LYS A 128 2.06 -9.46 8.76
C LYS A 128 2.27 -10.20 7.45
N GLU A 129 1.98 -11.49 7.43
CA GLU A 129 2.11 -12.33 6.25
C GLU A 129 0.86 -12.27 5.33
N ILE A 130 -0.23 -11.65 5.78
CA ILE A 130 -1.45 -11.47 4.99
C ILE A 130 -1.39 -10.12 4.27
N SER A 131 -1.61 -10.14 2.96
CA SER A 131 -1.70 -8.93 2.13
C SER A 131 -3.02 -8.95 1.37
N TYR A 132 -3.68 -7.79 1.22
CA TYR A 132 -4.79 -7.65 0.30
C TYR A 132 -4.27 -7.09 -1.01
N ILE A 133 -4.69 -7.69 -2.12
CA ILE A 133 -4.00 -7.55 -3.41
C ILE A 133 -4.98 -7.12 -4.49
N ALA A 134 -4.62 -6.08 -5.24
CA ALA A 134 -5.22 -5.75 -6.53
C ALA A 134 -4.12 -5.77 -7.61
N SER A 135 -4.36 -6.41 -8.74
CA SER A 135 -3.36 -6.56 -9.81
C SER A 135 -3.61 -5.61 -10.97
N PHE A 136 -2.55 -5.17 -11.64
CA PHE A 136 -2.63 -4.32 -12.83
C PHE A 136 -1.47 -4.60 -13.79
N ASN A 137 -1.75 -4.44 -15.08
CA ASN A 137 -0.75 -4.45 -16.13
C ASN A 137 -0.45 -2.99 -16.51
N PRO A 138 0.76 -2.47 -16.24
CA PRO A 138 1.09 -1.09 -16.53
C PRO A 138 1.08 -0.84 -18.04
N SER A 139 0.59 0.32 -18.44
CA SER A 139 0.67 0.85 -19.79
C SER A 139 2.09 1.25 -20.15
N ASN A 140 2.42 1.30 -21.44
CA ASN A 140 3.73 1.73 -21.95
C ASN A 140 4.10 3.19 -21.65
N GLN A 141 3.23 3.93 -20.94
CA GLN A 141 3.38 5.34 -20.58
C GLN A 141 2.89 5.53 -19.14
N LYS A 142 3.27 6.67 -18.55
CA LYS A 142 2.79 7.11 -17.24
C LYS A 142 1.26 7.06 -17.16
N HIS A 143 0.72 6.42 -16.13
CA HIS A 143 -0.72 6.25 -15.94
C HIS A 143 -1.12 6.15 -14.47
N LEU A 144 -2.30 6.70 -14.17
CA LEU A 144 -2.94 6.63 -12.85
C LEU A 144 -3.93 5.47 -12.81
N TYR A 145 -3.61 4.42 -12.06
CA TYR A 145 -4.53 3.33 -11.78
C TYR A 145 -5.35 3.64 -10.54
N GLN A 146 -6.63 3.28 -10.56
CA GLN A 146 -7.56 3.45 -9.44
C GLN A 146 -8.25 2.13 -9.15
N PHE A 147 -8.27 1.75 -7.88
CA PHE A 147 -8.88 0.51 -7.38
C PHE A 147 -9.87 0.86 -6.27
N SER A 148 -11.08 0.30 -6.34
CA SER A 148 -11.98 0.27 -5.18
C SER A 148 -11.39 -0.64 -4.11
N VAL A 149 -11.67 -0.37 -2.83
CA VAL A 149 -11.35 -1.30 -1.73
C VAL A 149 -11.86 -2.73 -1.99
N ASN A 150 -12.95 -2.88 -2.75
CA ASN A 150 -13.54 -4.18 -3.06
C ASN A 150 -12.73 -4.98 -4.10
N ASP A 151 -11.81 -4.35 -4.83
CA ASP A 151 -10.94 -5.00 -5.80
C ASP A 151 -9.80 -5.78 -5.11
N PHE A 152 -9.59 -5.53 -3.82
CA PHE A 152 -8.48 -6.08 -3.06
C PHE A 152 -8.83 -7.42 -2.40
N ILE A 153 -8.17 -8.49 -2.86
CA ILE A 153 -8.41 -9.86 -2.41
C ILE A 153 -7.36 -10.25 -1.36
N PRO A 154 -7.76 -10.70 -0.15
CA PRO A 154 -6.81 -11.14 0.86
C PRO A 154 -6.08 -12.40 0.42
N ASN A 155 -4.76 -12.40 0.63
CA ASN A 155 -3.87 -13.48 0.25
C ASN A 155 -2.82 -13.75 1.32
N TYR A 156 -2.47 -15.02 1.47
CA TYR A 156 -1.33 -15.48 2.26
C TYR A 156 -0.52 -16.49 1.46
N ARG A 157 0.76 -16.18 1.25
CA ARG A 157 1.70 -17.03 0.48
C ARG A 157 1.13 -17.52 -0.86
N GLY A 158 0.43 -16.63 -1.58
CA GLY A 158 -0.17 -16.89 -2.89
C GLY A 158 -1.52 -17.64 -2.86
N ARG A 159 -2.13 -17.80 -1.69
CA ARG A 159 -3.47 -18.40 -1.54
C ARG A 159 -4.48 -17.36 -1.13
N VAL A 160 -5.62 -17.33 -1.82
CA VAL A 160 -6.77 -16.52 -1.45
C VAL A 160 -7.31 -17.00 -0.11
N LEU A 161 -7.55 -16.06 0.80
CA LEU A 161 -8.17 -16.34 2.09
C LEU A 161 -9.66 -15.99 2.06
N THR A 162 -10.49 -16.83 2.65
CA THR A 162 -11.94 -16.60 2.75
C THR A 162 -12.40 -16.21 4.15
N ASP A 163 -11.59 -16.52 5.17
CA ASP A 163 -11.92 -16.31 6.59
C ASP A 163 -10.95 -15.34 7.26
N VAL A 164 -10.89 -14.11 6.73
CA VAL A 164 -10.14 -13.01 7.31
C VAL A 164 -10.99 -11.74 7.36
N PRO A 165 -10.66 -10.77 8.23
CA PRO A 165 -11.38 -9.50 8.28
C PRO A 165 -11.50 -8.85 6.89
N LYS A 166 -12.56 -8.09 6.65
CA LYS A 166 -12.62 -7.27 5.44
C LYS A 166 -11.72 -6.06 5.60
N LEU A 167 -11.19 -5.52 4.49
CA LEU A 167 -10.50 -4.23 4.48
C LEU A 167 -11.39 -3.10 5.00
N LYS A 168 -12.66 -3.11 4.57
CA LYS A 168 -13.70 -2.20 5.05
C LYS A 168 -13.83 -2.31 6.57
N GLY A 169 -13.89 -1.16 7.24
CA GLY A 169 -14.06 -1.15 8.69
C GLY A 169 -12.74 -1.20 9.43
N ASN A 170 -11.63 -1.37 8.71
CA ASN A 170 -10.30 -1.48 9.26
C ASN A 170 -9.47 -0.24 8.94
N ARG A 171 -8.31 -0.21 9.58
CA ARG A 171 -7.31 0.85 9.54
C ARG A 171 -6.13 0.34 8.73
N LEU A 172 -5.71 1.05 7.69
CA LEU A 172 -4.56 0.69 6.89
C LEU A 172 -3.27 1.11 7.59
N LYS A 173 -2.25 0.24 7.61
CA LYS A 173 -0.93 0.52 8.19
C LYS A 173 0.19 0.51 7.16
N LYS A 174 0.07 -0.29 6.10
CA LYS A 174 1.01 -0.27 4.98
C LYS A 174 0.31 -0.33 3.64
N VAL A 175 0.91 0.32 2.65
CA VAL A 175 0.59 0.19 1.23
C VAL A 175 1.89 -0.11 0.48
N GLY A 176 1.81 -0.73 -0.69
CA GLY A 176 3.01 -1.03 -1.45
C GLY A 176 2.74 -1.49 -2.86
N VAL A 177 3.83 -1.84 -3.53
CA VAL A 177 3.85 -2.51 -4.82
C VAL A 177 4.55 -3.85 -4.70
N ARG A 178 4.08 -4.85 -5.43
CA ARG A 178 4.70 -6.18 -5.53
C ARG A 178 4.72 -6.65 -6.97
N VAL A 179 5.73 -7.45 -7.26
CA VAL A 179 5.79 -8.30 -8.44
C VAL A 179 6.00 -9.75 -7.97
N VAL A 180 5.34 -10.70 -8.62
CA VAL A 180 5.39 -12.12 -8.26
C VAL A 180 5.79 -12.95 -9.47
N GLY A 181 6.48 -14.06 -9.23
CA GLY A 181 6.91 -14.98 -10.27
C GLY A 181 5.81 -15.83 -10.87
N ARG A 182 4.67 -15.99 -10.19
CA ARG A 182 3.50 -16.76 -10.66
C ARG A 182 2.24 -15.90 -10.56
N LEU A 183 1.54 -15.71 -11.68
CA LEU A 183 0.34 -14.87 -11.78
C LEU A 183 -0.98 -15.63 -11.55
N GLY A 184 -0.92 -16.96 -11.55
CA GLY A 184 -2.09 -17.84 -11.56
C GLY A 184 -1.61 -19.26 -11.78
N ASP A 185 -2.32 -20.04 -12.59
CA ASP A 185 -1.96 -21.44 -12.85
C ASP A 185 -0.57 -21.57 -13.52
N ASP A 186 -0.48 -21.60 -14.83
CA ASP A 186 0.77 -21.88 -15.56
C ASP A 186 1.45 -20.64 -16.14
N THR A 187 1.05 -19.45 -15.67
CA THR A 187 1.64 -18.18 -16.11
C THR A 187 2.70 -17.72 -15.14
N PHE A 188 3.93 -17.62 -15.65
CA PHE A 188 5.10 -17.19 -14.89
C PHE A 188 5.67 -15.88 -15.43
N GLN A 189 6.15 -15.05 -14.53
CA GLN A 189 6.96 -13.87 -14.84
C GLN A 189 8.40 -14.18 -14.47
N LYS A 190 9.35 -13.85 -15.34
CA LYS A 190 10.78 -14.04 -15.11
C LYS A 190 11.56 -12.98 -15.87
N GLY A 191 12.63 -12.47 -15.25
CA GLY A 191 13.46 -11.44 -15.88
C GLY A 191 13.57 -10.17 -15.04
N PRO A 192 14.31 -9.18 -15.57
CA PRO A 192 14.40 -7.87 -14.94
C PRO A 192 13.08 -7.12 -15.06
N PHE A 193 12.74 -6.34 -14.03
CA PHE A 193 11.59 -5.44 -14.02
C PHE A 193 12.02 -4.07 -13.47
N ALA A 194 11.36 -3.01 -13.90
CA ALA A 194 11.56 -1.65 -13.42
C ALA A 194 10.27 -0.82 -13.58
N LEU A 195 9.73 -0.34 -12.46
CA LEU A 195 8.56 0.51 -12.38
C LEU A 195 8.89 1.80 -11.64
N LYS A 196 8.61 2.95 -12.25
CA LYS A 196 8.65 4.25 -11.59
C LYS A 196 7.33 4.49 -10.89
N LEU A 197 7.38 4.98 -9.66
CA LEU A 197 6.21 5.35 -8.86
C LEU A 197 6.30 6.84 -8.49
N TYR A 198 5.23 7.58 -8.77
CA TYR A 198 5.13 9.02 -8.55
C TYR A 198 4.26 9.36 -7.35
N GLN A 199 3.17 8.62 -7.15
CA GLN A 199 2.23 8.88 -6.07
C GLN A 199 1.49 7.60 -5.70
N ILE A 200 1.17 7.47 -4.41
CA ILE A 200 0.16 6.54 -3.90
C ILE A 200 -0.83 7.35 -3.05
N SER A 201 -2.12 7.13 -3.22
CA SER A 201 -3.14 7.78 -2.37
C SER A 201 -4.27 6.84 -2.00
N VAL A 202 -4.89 7.11 -0.85
CA VAL A 202 -6.03 6.38 -0.28
C VAL A 202 -7.08 7.40 0.14
N GLU A 203 -8.20 7.47 -0.57
CA GLU A 203 -9.24 8.52 -0.41
C GLU A 203 -10.66 7.97 -0.47
#